data_AF-A0A0M8PNL6-F1
#
_entry.id   AF-A0A0M8PNL6-F1
#
_cell.length_a   1.000
_cell.length_b   1.000
_cell.length_c   1.000
_cell.angle_alpha   90.00
_cell.angle_beta   90.00
_cell.angle_gamma   90.00
#
_symmetry.space_group_name_H-M   'P 1'
#
loop_
_entity.id
_entity.type
_entity.pdbx_description
1 polymer ?
#
loop_
_entity_poly.entity_id
_entity_poly.type
_entity_poly.pdbx_seq_one_letter_code
_entity_poly.pdbx_strand_id
1 'polypeptide(L)' 'MTDHNEAQFTSAGTDINEVKRKNVEAGLSYNEVKKLLAQNGGVGTKVYSDTDTEEVKQQIRGKKQ' A
#
# COMPACT_ATOMS: atom_id res chain seq x y z
N MET A 1 -20.44 -18.43 -6.10
CA MET A 1 -19.42 -17.37 -6.15
C MET A 1 -19.18 -17.09 -7.62
N THR A 2 -19.41 -15.86 -8.05
CA THR A 2 -19.57 -15.45 -9.45
C THR A 2 -18.30 -15.68 -10.26
N ASP A 3 -18.38 -16.61 -11.23
CA ASP A 3 -17.47 -16.66 -12.38
C ASP A 3 -17.58 -15.34 -13.13
N HIS A 4 -16.59 -14.47 -12.94
CA HIS A 4 -16.39 -13.35 -13.84
C HIS A 4 -15.92 -13.94 -15.17
N ASN A 5 -16.82 -13.94 -16.16
CA ASN A 5 -16.52 -14.30 -17.54
C ASN A 5 -15.64 -13.20 -18.15
N GLU A 6 -14.42 -13.05 -17.63
CA GLU A 6 -13.43 -12.11 -18.13
C GLU A 6 -12.93 -12.62 -19.48
N ALA A 7 -13.05 -11.78 -20.51
CA ALA A 7 -12.47 -12.07 -21.81
C ALA A 7 -10.97 -12.37 -21.66
N GLN A 8 -10.52 -13.53 -22.15
CA GLN A 8 -9.11 -13.93 -22.01
C GLN A 8 -8.15 -12.95 -22.68
N PHE A 9 -8.60 -12.28 -23.75
CA PHE A 9 -7.82 -11.29 -24.50
C PHE A 9 -8.55 -9.95 -24.57
N THR A 10 -7.79 -8.86 -24.47
CA THR A 10 -8.29 -7.52 -24.76
C THR A 10 -8.49 -7.29 -26.26
N SER A 11 -9.14 -6.19 -26.67
CA SER A 11 -9.28 -5.82 -28.08
C SER A 11 -7.94 -5.61 -28.81
N ALA A 12 -6.86 -5.36 -28.07
CA ALA A 12 -5.51 -5.26 -28.58
C ALA A 12 -4.77 -6.62 -28.64
N GLY A 13 -5.41 -7.73 -28.25
CA GLY A 13 -4.82 -9.07 -28.23
C GLY A 13 -4.01 -9.40 -26.96
N THR A 14 -4.05 -8.56 -25.93
CA THR A 14 -3.33 -8.82 -24.67
C THR A 14 -4.00 -9.91 -23.85
N ASP A 15 -3.27 -10.97 -23.49
CA ASP A 15 -3.71 -12.04 -22.57
C ASP A 15 -3.81 -11.52 -21.12
N ILE A 16 -5.03 -11.52 -20.57
CA ILE A 16 -5.31 -11.02 -19.22
C ILE A 16 -4.72 -11.94 -18.14
N ASN A 17 -4.74 -13.26 -18.34
CA ASN A 17 -4.24 -14.22 -17.36
C ASN A 17 -2.72 -14.14 -17.25
N GLU A 18 -2.02 -13.97 -18.37
CA GLU A 18 -0.57 -13.80 -18.37
C GLU A 18 -0.17 -12.48 -17.68
N VAL A 19 -0.89 -11.39 -17.93
CA VAL A 19 -0.65 -10.11 -17.26
C VAL A 19 -0.87 -10.23 -15.75
N LYS A 20 -1.95 -10.88 -15.30
CA LYS A 20 -2.19 -11.12 -13.87
C LYS A 20 -1.05 -11.92 -13.23
N ARG A 21 -0.59 -12.99 -13.89
CA ARG A 21 0.55 -13.79 -13.41
C ARG A 21 1.81 -12.94 -13.27
N LYS A 22 2.16 -12.17 -14.32
CA LYS A 22 3.34 -11.30 -14.30
C LYS A 22 3.25 -10.19 -13.25
N ASN A 23 2.06 -9.64 -13.01
CA ASN A 23 1.86 -8.62 -11.97
C ASN A 23 2.10 -9.19 -10.55
N VAL A 24 1.70 -10.44 -10.30
CA VAL A 24 2.01 -11.13 -9.03
C VAL A 24 3.51 -11.40 -8.89
N GLU A 25 4.19 -11.75 -9.99
CA GLU A 25 5.64 -12.00 -10.01
C GLU A 25 6.49 -10.72 -9.96
N ALA A 26 5.94 -9.56 -10.31
CA ALA A 26 6.65 -8.29 -10.35
C ALA A 26 6.96 -7.69 -8.96
N GLY A 27 6.39 -8.27 -7.90
CA GLY A 27 6.62 -7.86 -6.51
C GLY A 27 5.53 -6.94 -5.96
N LEU A 28 5.89 -6.12 -4.97
CA LEU A 28 4.94 -5.29 -4.25
C LEU A 28 4.35 -4.20 -5.16
N SER A 29 3.05 -4.01 -5.07
CA SER A 29 2.39 -2.86 -5.69
C SER A 29 2.86 -1.55 -5.07
N TYR A 30 2.65 -0.45 -5.79
CA TYR A 30 2.97 0.90 -5.30
C TYR A 30 2.39 1.18 -3.91
N ASN A 31 1.13 0.79 -3.66
CA ASN A 31 0.48 1.04 -2.36
C ASN A 31 1.07 0.18 -1.24
N GLU A 32 1.49 -1.05 -1.54
CA GLU A 32 2.17 -1.91 -0.58
C GLU A 32 3.56 -1.38 -0.24
N VAL A 33 4.33 -0.94 -1.25
CA VAL A 33 5.62 -0.26 -1.03
C VAL A 33 5.42 1.01 -0.22
N LYS A 34 4.42 1.84 -0.56
CA LYS A 34 4.10 3.06 0.18
C LYS A 34 3.78 2.77 1.65
N LYS A 35 3.01 1.71 1.92
CA LYS A 35 2.70 1.28 3.30
C LYS A 35 3.96 0.82 4.03
N LEU A 36 4.80 0.00 3.39
CA LEU A 36 6.05 -0.48 3.97
C LEU A 36 7.03 0.66 4.29
N LEU A 37 7.12 1.65 3.40
CA LEU A 37 7.92 2.85 3.62
C LEU A 37 7.35 3.72 4.75
N ALA A 38 6.03 3.86 4.82
CA ALA A 38 5.38 4.61 5.90
C ALA A 38 5.67 3.98 7.28
N GLN A 39 5.71 2.66 7.39
CA GLN A 39 6.04 1.95 8.65
C GLN A 39 7.49 2.17 9.10
N ASN A 40 8.43 2.26 8.15
CA ASN A 40 9.86 2.35 8.50
C ASN A 40 10.38 3.79 8.63
N GLY A 41 9.68 4.76 8.05
CA GLY A 41 10.09 6.16 8.00
C GLY A 41 11.23 6.42 7.02
N GLY A 42 11.56 7.69 6.83
CA GLY A 42 12.79 8.10 6.17
C GLY A 42 14.05 7.80 6.99
N VAL A 43 15.22 7.94 6.35
CA VAL A 43 16.52 7.76 7.02
C VAL A 43 16.63 8.70 8.23
N GLY A 44 16.79 8.13 9.42
CA GLY A 44 16.86 8.89 10.68
C GLY A 44 15.52 9.34 11.26
N THR A 45 14.39 9.06 10.61
CA THR A 45 13.05 9.45 11.09
C THR A 45 12.22 8.26 11.55
N LYS A 46 12.81 7.07 11.73
CA LYS A 46 12.11 5.84 12.12
C LYS A 46 11.21 6.02 13.35
N VAL A 47 11.63 6.84 14.30
CA VAL A 47 10.89 7.18 15.54
C VAL A 47 9.57 7.94 15.30
N TYR A 48 9.38 8.52 14.10
CA TYR A 48 8.19 9.33 13.75
C TYR A 48 7.22 8.60 12.81
N SER A 49 7.52 7.36 12.44
CA SER A 49 6.86 6.66 11.30
C SER A 49 5.60 5.92 11.69
N ASP A 50 5.55 5.42 12.94
CA ASP A 50 4.38 4.80 13.56
C ASP A 50 3.81 5.69 14.68
N THR A 51 3.90 7.02 14.50
CA THR A 51 3.33 7.95 15.47
C THR A 51 1.81 7.93 15.40
N ASP A 52 1.15 7.51 16.49
CA ASP A 52 -0.29 7.65 16.63
C ASP A 52 -0.66 9.14 16.73
N THR A 53 -1.34 9.64 15.69
CA THR A 53 -1.74 11.04 15.62
C THR A 53 -2.69 11.45 16.75
N GLU A 54 -3.50 10.53 17.28
CA GLU A 54 -4.41 10.81 18.38
C GLU A 54 -3.67 10.89 19.72
N GLU A 55 -2.67 10.04 19.93
CA GLU A 55 -1.79 10.11 21.10
C GLU A 55 -1.05 11.47 21.13
N VAL A 56 -0.45 11.89 20.02
CA VAL A 56 0.27 13.17 19.94
C VAL A 56 -0.65 14.35 20.20
N LYS A 57 -1.87 14.34 19.65
CA LYS A 57 -2.87 15.40 19.91
C LYS A 57 -3.22 15.47 21.39
N GLN A 58 -3.36 14.32 22.08
CA GLN A 58 -3.63 14.29 23.51
C GLN A 58 -2.46 14.84 24.33
N GLN A 59 -1.21 14.46 24.03
CA GLN A 59 -0.02 14.98 24.72
C GLN A 59 0.14 16.50 24.59
N ILE A 60 -0.07 17.06 23.38
CA ILE A 60 0.01 18.51 23.14
C ILE A 60 -1.09 19.27 23.89
N ARG A 61 -2.30 18.71 23.97
CA ARG A 61 -3.42 19.30 24.72
C ARG A 61 -3.23 19.20 26.23
N GLY A 62 -2.71 18.07 26.72
CA GLY A 62 -2.48 17.79 28.14
C GLY A 62 -1.29 18.55 28.74
N LYS A 63 -0.26 18.86 27.96
CA LYS A 63 0.87 19.72 28.38
C LYS A 63 0.52 21.21 28.55
N LYS A 64 -0.73 21.61 28.29
CA LYS A 64 -1.19 23.01 28.35
C LYS A 64 -1.72 23.43 29.74
N GLN A 65 -1.30 22.77 30.82
CA GLN A 65 -1.58 23.19 32.21
C GLN A 65 -0.31 23.29 33.01
#